data_AF-A0A920Q4B8-F1
#
_entry.id   AF-A0A920Q4B8-F1
#
_cell.length_a   1.000
_cell.length_b   1.000
_cell.length_c   1.000
_cell.angle_alpha   90.00
_cell.angle_beta   90.00
_cell.angle_gamma   90.00
#
_symmetry.space_group_name_H-M   'P 1'
#
loop_
_entity.id
_entity.type
_entity.pdbx_description
1 polymer ?
#
loop_
_entity_poly.entity_id
_entity_poly.type
_entity_poly.pdbx_seq_one_letter_code
_entity_poly.pdbx_strand_id
1 'polypeptide(L)'
;MDANVDWISRERLIDADDQATWMLHVVGKGRRIRRLPLSEELVAVNERWQVDGPKGFGPTAPAAPLFATNDGARFTYQRLRYWLRLLNREAGLRDRSLHSLRHTAGVQLAPTASP
;
A
#
# COMPACT_ATOMS: atom_id res chain seq x y z
N MET A 1 17.59 0.86 -3.86
CA MET A 1 16.72 1.44 -2.81
C MET A 1 15.84 0.31 -2.33
N ASP A 2 16.25 -0.38 -1.26
CA ASP A 2 15.47 -1.45 -0.68
C ASP A 2 14.65 -0.86 0.47
N ALA A 3 13.41 -0.48 0.15
CA ALA A 3 12.41 -0.20 1.17
C ALA A 3 11.92 -1.56 1.70
N ASN A 4 12.36 -1.92 2.90
CA ASN A 4 11.75 -3.04 3.61
C ASN A 4 10.52 -2.48 4.35
N VAL A 5 9.35 -2.98 4.01
CA VAL A 5 8.09 -2.57 4.65
C VAL A 5 8.01 -3.34 5.97
N ASP A 6 7.54 -2.70 7.04
CA ASP A 6 7.09 -3.37 8.26
C ASP A 6 5.63 -2.89 8.46
N TRP A 7 4.62 -3.75 8.53
CA TRP A 7 3.57 -3.58 7.50
C TRP A 7 2.35 -2.84 7.98
N ILE A 8 1.56 -3.42 8.88
CA ILE A 8 0.36 -2.76 9.37
C ILE A 8 0.30 -3.05 10.85
N SER A 9 0.36 -1.99 11.65
CA SER A 9 0.19 -2.08 13.09
C SER A 9 -1.06 -1.32 13.49
N ARG A 10 -1.83 -1.91 14.40
CA ARG A 10 -2.89 -1.18 15.08
C ARG A 10 -2.22 -0.29 16.13
N GLU A 11 -2.08 0.99 15.82
CA GLU A 11 -1.61 1.97 16.79
C GLU A 11 -2.82 2.72 17.36
N ARG A 12 -2.94 2.80 18.69
CA ARG A 12 -3.92 3.69 19.31
C ARG A 12 -3.33 5.10 19.31
N LEU A 13 -3.55 5.83 18.23
CA LEU A 13 -3.44 7.28 18.28
C LEU A 13 -4.67 7.76 19.07
N ILE A 14 -4.46 8.40 20.23
CA ILE A 14 -5.56 9.07 20.93
C ILE A 14 -5.86 10.31 20.11
N ASP A 15 -6.72 10.19 19.10
CA ASP A 15 -7.38 11.34 18.49
C ASP A 15 -8.48 11.82 19.46
N ALA A 16 -9.07 13.00 19.21
CA ALA A 16 -10.10 13.60 20.05
C ALA A 16 -11.32 12.69 20.32
N ASP A 17 -11.46 11.60 19.55
CA ASP A 17 -12.55 10.62 19.60
C ASP A 17 -12.12 9.22 20.12
N ASP A 18 -10.91 9.10 20.67
CA ASP A 18 -10.34 7.89 21.32
C ASP A 18 -10.31 6.61 20.44
N GLN A 19 -10.37 6.77 19.11
CA GLN A 19 -10.36 5.68 18.14
C GLN A 19 -8.94 5.25 17.72
N ALA A 20 -8.65 3.95 17.78
CA ALA A 20 -7.41 3.39 17.25
C ALA A 20 -7.42 3.38 15.71
N THR A 21 -6.51 4.12 15.09
CA THR A 21 -6.34 4.17 13.63
C THR A 21 -5.30 3.14 13.16
N TRP A 22 -5.62 2.38 12.12
CA TRP A 22 -4.65 1.46 11.51
C TRP A 22 -3.56 2.22 10.77
N MET A 23 -2.29 1.89 11.02
CA MET A 23 -1.14 2.59 10.45
C MET A 23 -0.27 1.65 9.60
N LEU A 24 0.08 2.09 8.39
CA LEU A 24 1.11 1.46 7.56
C LEU A 24 2.47 2.13 7.85
N HIS A 25 3.48 1.33 8.20
CA HIS A 25 4.85 1.83 8.40
C HIS A 25 5.68 1.65 7.13
N VAL A 26 6.18 2.77 6.62
CA VAL A 26 7.04 2.82 5.44
C VAL A 26 8.44 3.22 5.86
N VAL A 27 9.39 2.29 5.77
CA VAL A 27 10.80 2.57 6.03
C VAL A 27 11.42 3.23 4.80
N GLY A 28 11.80 4.49 4.95
CA GLY A 28 12.46 5.28 3.92
C GLY A 28 13.98 5.33 4.06
N LYS A 29 14.58 6.25 3.29
CA LYS A 29 16.04 6.54 3.34
C LYS A 29 16.49 6.84 4.77
N GLY A 30 17.60 6.23 5.18
CA GLY A 30 18.19 6.41 6.51
C GLY A 30 17.38 5.74 7.63
N ARG A 31 16.61 4.68 7.32
CA ARG A 31 15.73 3.96 8.27
C ARG A 31 14.65 4.84 8.92
N ARG A 32 14.33 5.98 8.31
CA ARG A 32 13.26 6.85 8.80
C ARG A 32 11.91 6.20 8.53
N ILE A 33 11.13 5.99 9.58
CA ILE A 33 9.77 5.43 9.50
C ILE A 33 8.81 6.57 9.17
N ARG A 34 8.00 6.39 8.13
CA ARG A 34 6.84 7.22 7.82
C ARG A 34 5.59 6.42 8.15
N ARG A 35 4.67 7.02 8.90
CA ARG A 35 3.39 6.40 9.24
C ARG A 35 2.31 6.95 8.32
N LEU A 36 1.54 6.06 7.69
CA LEU A 36 0.40 6.41 6.86
C LEU A 36 -0.87 5.87 7.52
N PRO A 37 -1.83 6.73 7.92
CA PRO A 37 -3.13 6.25 8.39
C PRO A 37 -3.86 5.55 7.24
N LEU A 38 -4.47 4.41 7.56
CA LEU A 38 -5.27 3.63 6.63
C LEU A 38 -6.74 3.93 6.86
N SER A 39 -7.48 4.17 5.77
CA SER A 39 -8.93 4.16 5.81
C SER A 39 -9.43 2.74 6.06
N GLU A 40 -10.67 2.62 6.53
CA GLU A 40 -11.33 1.32 6.70
C GLU A 40 -11.36 0.51 5.39
N GLU A 41 -11.55 1.16 4.25
CA GLU A 41 -11.49 0.53 2.93
C GLU A 41 -10.12 -0.12 2.68
N LEU A 42 -9.02 0.57 2.98
CA LEU A 42 -7.67 0.04 2.78
C LEU A 42 -7.38 -1.13 3.74
N VAL A 43 -7.91 -1.08 4.96
CA VAL A 43 -7.81 -2.18 5.92
C VAL A 43 -8.56 -3.40 5.38
N ALA A 44 -9.81 -3.24 4.94
CA ALA A 44 -10.62 -4.33 4.40
C ALA A 44 -10.01 -4.97 3.14
N VAL A 45 -9.47 -4.16 2.22
CA VAL A 45 -8.77 -4.66 1.03
C VAL A 45 -7.51 -5.43 1.41
N ASN A 46 -6.74 -4.94 2.37
CA ASN A 46 -5.57 -5.65 2.88
C ASN A 46 -5.96 -6.98 3.54
N GLU A 47 -6.99 -7.02 4.38
CA GLU A 47 -7.47 -8.25 5.00
C GLU A 47 -7.88 -9.29 3.95
N ARG A 48 -8.64 -8.89 2.92
CA ARG A 48 -8.99 -9.76 1.80
C ARG A 48 -7.74 -10.27 1.08
N TRP A 49 -6.80 -9.37 0.79
CA TRP A 49 -5.53 -9.74 0.15
C TRP A 49 -4.74 -10.77 0.97
N GLN A 50 -4.69 -10.64 2.29
CA GLN A 50 -3.99 -11.58 3.16
C GLN A 50 -4.68 -12.96 3.26
N VAL A 51 -5.99 -13.03 3.02
CA VAL A 51 -6.77 -14.28 2.98
C VAL A 51 -6.67 -14.97 1.62
N ASP A 52 -6.73 -14.21 0.53
CA ASP A 52 -6.71 -14.74 -0.84
C ASP A 52 -5.29 -14.99 -1.34
N GLY A 53 -4.31 -14.20 -0.88
CA GLY A 53 -2.89 -14.30 -1.21
C GLY A 53 -2.32 -15.71 -1.03
N PRO A 54 -2.49 -16.38 0.13
CA PRO A 54 -2.01 -17.74 0.37
C PRO A 54 -2.50 -18.78 -0.64
N LYS A 55 -3.68 -18.56 -1.23
CA LYS A 55 -4.29 -19.51 -2.19
C LYS A 55 -3.69 -19.43 -3.58
N GLY A 56 -3.02 -18.32 -3.95
CA GLY A 56 -2.48 -18.10 -5.28
C GLY A 56 -1.03 -17.59 -5.36
N PHE A 57 -0.46 -17.16 -4.23
CA PHE A 57 0.81 -16.42 -4.17
C PHE A 57 1.79 -16.96 -3.10
N GLY A 58 1.43 -18.02 -2.37
CA GLY A 58 2.30 -18.67 -1.37
C GLY A 58 2.16 -18.14 0.06
N PRO A 59 2.83 -18.77 1.04
CA PRO A 59 2.57 -18.54 2.46
C PRO A 59 3.01 -17.16 2.97
N THR A 60 2.15 -16.56 3.80
CA THR A 60 2.35 -15.32 4.54
C THR A 60 3.17 -15.54 5.81
N ALA A 61 4.43 -15.94 5.66
CA ALA A 61 5.35 -15.88 6.80
C ALA A 61 5.53 -14.41 7.23
N PRO A 62 5.84 -14.12 8.52
CA PRO A 62 6.09 -12.75 8.98
C PRO A 62 7.19 -12.01 8.19
N ALA A 63 8.11 -12.75 7.57
CA ALA A 63 9.18 -12.23 6.73
C ALA A 63 8.91 -12.33 5.21
N ALA A 64 7.74 -12.83 4.80
CA ALA A 64 7.31 -12.84 3.38
C ALA A 64 7.20 -11.40 2.86
N PRO A 65 6.95 -11.12 1.56
CA PRO A 65 6.63 -9.79 1.04
C PRO A 65 5.11 -9.50 0.95
N LEU A 66 4.68 -8.23 1.13
CA LEU A 66 3.24 -7.87 1.25
C LEU A 66 2.52 -8.17 -0.02
N PHE A 67 3.11 -7.69 -1.09
CA PHE A 67 2.69 -7.98 -2.42
C PHE A 67 3.69 -8.98 -2.98
N ALA A 68 3.21 -10.19 -3.22
CA ALA A 68 3.93 -11.26 -3.90
C ALA A 68 3.35 -11.45 -5.30
N THR A 69 4.14 -12.03 -6.21
CA THR A 69 3.66 -12.60 -7.47
C THR A 69 3.24 -14.05 -7.28
N ASN A 70 2.55 -14.61 -8.26
CA ASN A 70 1.99 -15.97 -8.20
C ASN A 70 3.05 -17.06 -7.95
N ASP A 71 4.31 -16.78 -8.28
CA ASP A 71 5.50 -17.59 -7.98
C ASP A 71 6.06 -17.37 -6.55
N GLY A 72 5.37 -16.59 -5.72
CA GLY A 72 5.79 -16.21 -4.36
C GLY A 72 6.90 -15.16 -4.30
N ALA A 73 7.40 -14.69 -5.44
CA ALA A 73 8.47 -13.69 -5.46
C ALA A 73 7.95 -12.30 -5.07
N ARG A 74 8.82 -11.46 -4.52
CA ARG A 74 8.49 -10.07 -4.17
C ARG A 74 8.00 -9.29 -5.40
N PHE A 75 6.94 -8.52 -5.22
CA PHE A 75 6.48 -7.59 -6.25
C PHE A 75 7.46 -6.42 -6.40
N THR A 76 7.99 -6.23 -7.61
CA THR A 76 9.06 -5.25 -7.89
C THR A 76 8.54 -3.99 -8.55
N TYR A 77 9.36 -2.93 -8.58
CA TYR A 77 9.02 -1.68 -9.27
C TYR A 77 8.73 -1.89 -10.78
N GLN A 78 9.47 -2.78 -11.45
CA GLN A 78 9.23 -3.07 -12.87
C GLN A 78 7.87 -3.75 -13.07
N ARG A 79 7.52 -4.70 -12.20
CA ARG A 79 6.20 -5.38 -12.20
C ARG A 79 5.07 -4.39 -11.90
N LEU A 80 5.27 -3.47 -10.96
CA LEU A 80 4.33 -2.38 -10.68
C LEU A 80 4.12 -1.48 -11.91
N ARG A 81 5.20 -1.12 -12.61
CA ARG A 81 5.13 -0.31 -13.83
C ARG A 81 4.36 -1.04 -14.94
N TYR A 82 4.61 -2.34 -15.10
CA TYR A 82 3.87 -3.17 -16.06
C TYR A 82 2.38 -3.22 -15.73
N TRP A 83 2.03 -3.47 -14.46
CA TRP A 83 0.64 -3.47 -13.99
C TRP A 83 -0.05 -2.14 -14.23
N LEU A 84 0.61 -1.01 -13.93
CA LEU A 84 0.03 0.30 -14.19
C LEU A 84 -0.25 0.54 -15.68
N ARG A 85 0.60 0.07 -16.59
CA ARG A 85 0.33 0.16 -18.04
C ARG A 85 -0.90 -0.62 -18.44
N LEU A 86 -1.08 -1.83 -17.90
CA LEU A 86 -2.28 -2.63 -18.14
C LEU A 86 -3.53 -1.88 -17.64
N LEU A 87 -3.49 -1.38 -16.41
CA LEU A 87 -4.61 -0.62 -15.84
C LEU A 87 -4.91 0.65 -16.64
N ASN A 88 -3.89 1.38 -17.09
CA ASN A 88 -4.08 2.53 -17.97
C ASN A 88 -4.81 2.12 -19.26
N ARG A 89 -4.40 1.02 -19.89
CA ARG A 89 -5.03 0.53 -21.13
C ARG A 89 -6.49 0.14 -20.90
N GLU A 90 -6.78 -0.63 -19.87
CA GLU A 90 -8.15 -1.08 -19.55
C GLU A 90 -9.06 0.10 -19.19
N ALA A 91 -8.51 1.14 -18.54
CA ALA A 91 -9.23 2.36 -18.22
C ALA A 91 -9.30 3.36 -19.40
N GLY A 92 -8.77 3.03 -20.59
CA GLY A 92 -8.73 3.93 -21.74
C GLY A 92 -7.84 5.17 -21.55
N LEU A 93 -6.92 5.14 -20.58
CA LEU A 93 -6.00 6.22 -20.27
C LEU A 93 -4.74 6.15 -21.14
N ARG A 94 -4.14 7.32 -21.40
CA ARG A 94 -2.75 7.41 -21.89
C ARG A 94 -1.80 6.76 -20.87
N ASP A 95 -0.57 6.43 -21.27
CA ASP A 95 0.44 5.84 -20.38
C ASP A 95 0.84 6.81 -19.24
N ARG A 96 0.06 6.82 -18.16
CA ARG A 96 0.29 7.62 -16.95
C ARG A 96 1.37 6.95 -16.11
N SER A 97 2.29 7.76 -15.62
CA SER A 97 3.39 7.31 -14.78
C SER A 97 2.96 7.07 -13.32
N LEU A 98 3.77 6.29 -12.60
CA LEU A 98 3.64 6.15 -11.15
C LEU A 98 3.78 7.49 -10.40
N HIS A 99 4.58 8.40 -10.95
CA HIS A 99 4.75 9.73 -10.37
C HIS A 99 3.47 10.56 -10.50
N SER A 100 2.82 10.55 -11.67
CA SER A 100 1.52 11.21 -11.86
C SER A 100 0.43 10.58 -10.99
N LEU A 101 0.40 9.25 -10.88
CA LEU A 101 -0.55 8.56 -10.00
C LEU A 101 -0.34 8.97 -8.53
N ARG A 102 0.92 9.04 -8.09
CA ARG A 102 1.27 9.50 -6.73
C ARG A 102 0.79 10.93 -6.48
N HIS A 103 0.94 11.83 -7.44
CA HIS A 103 0.45 13.21 -7.31
C HIS A 103 -1.06 13.25 -7.17
N THR A 104 -1.79 12.55 -8.04
CA THR A 104 -3.26 12.49 -7.95
C THR A 104 -3.73 11.89 -6.63
N ALA A 105 -3.14 10.77 -6.21
CA ALA A 105 -3.45 10.15 -4.92
C ALA A 105 -3.13 11.10 -3.76
N GLY A 106 -2.02 11.84 -3.82
CA GLY A 106 -1.66 12.83 -2.81
C GLY A 106 -2.68 13.98 -2.69
N VAL A 107 -3.31 14.39 -3.80
CA VAL A 107 -4.38 15.40 -3.80
C VAL A 107 -5.71 14.81 -3.32
N GLN A 108 -6.08 13.63 -3.79
CA GLN A 108 -7.37 13.00 -3.47
C GLN A 108 -7.43 12.44 -2.04
N LEU A 109 -6.31 11.97 -1.51
CA LEU A 109 -6.20 11.42 -0.16
C LEU A 109 -5.68 12.43 0.85
N ALA A 110 -5.40 13.68 0.43
CA ALA A 110 -5.21 14.74 1.39
C ALA A 110 -6.53 14.88 2.18
N PRO A 111 -6.50 14.85 3.52
CA PRO A 111 -7.68 15.21 4.28
C PRO A 111 -8.13 16.58 3.77
N THR A 112 -9.41 16.72 3.41
CA THR A 112 -9.99 18.04 3.19
C THR A 112 -9.69 18.84 4.44
N ALA A 113 -8.79 19.81 4.34
CA ALA A 113 -8.58 20.76 5.41
C ALA A 113 -9.91 21.49 5.57
N SER A 114 -10.72 21.05 6.53
CA SER A 114 -11.88 21.82 6.96
C SER A 114 -11.35 23.15 7.54
N PRO A 115 -11.90 24.30 7.12
CA PRO A 115 -11.50 25.61 7.62
C PRO A 115 -11.80 25.77 9.12
#